data_AF-A0A521TSD8-F1
#
_entry.id   AF-A0A521TSD8-F1
#
_cell.length_a   1.000
_cell.length_b   1.000
_cell.length_c   1.000
_cell.angle_alpha   90.00
_cell.angle_beta   90.00
_cell.angle_gamma   90.00
#
_symmetry.space_group_name_H-M   'P 1'
#
loop_
_entity.id
_entity.type
_entity.pdbx_description
1 polymer ?
#
loop_
_entity_poly.entity_id
_entity_poly.type
_entity_poly.pdbx_seq_one_letter_code
_entity_poly.pdbx_strand_id
1 'polypeptide(L)'
;MSALSHSAPLRPPVALLCVLALGCGPTIRHTLATNDQRHITYEDLCHLQSWYDHRTASHAPPFRVVDEQSTETAQREPDESGRLRHVELGEGTYLIASREDRLRFNQLLRSEYDNLPSMAITGPEGSVRVHVSFWQTGTIRRIRPDVDVTVEANGSRHVLPSHPCVGEFLFGEQAYAMRRNVLEAERARARGEIPAAYLGDASVGDVTDAAVAGDAP
;
A
#
# COMPACT_ATOMS: atom_id res chain seq x y z
N MET A 1 -44.60 -0.07 78.38
CA MET A 1 -44.76 1.11 77.51
C MET A 1 -43.39 1.42 76.94
N SER A 2 -43.11 0.91 75.75
CA SER A 2 -41.80 0.98 75.09
C SER A 2 -41.98 1.65 73.74
N ALA A 3 -41.25 2.75 73.51
CA ALA A 3 -41.18 3.39 72.20
C ALA A 3 -39.71 3.38 71.75
N LEU A 4 -39.38 2.48 70.82
CA LEU A 4 -38.09 2.38 70.16
C LEU A 4 -38.13 3.23 68.89
N SER A 5 -37.36 4.32 68.90
CA SER A 5 -37.16 5.24 67.78
C SER A 5 -36.13 4.63 66.81
N HIS A 6 -36.56 4.27 65.59
CA HIS A 6 -35.68 3.78 64.53
C HIS A 6 -35.24 4.95 63.64
N SER A 7 -33.94 5.26 63.66
CA SER A 7 -33.30 6.19 62.73
C SER A 7 -32.79 5.42 61.50
N ALA A 8 -33.27 5.78 60.31
CA ALA A 8 -32.83 5.21 59.05
C ALA A 8 -31.56 5.93 58.53
N PRO A 9 -30.54 5.23 58.02
CA PRO A 9 -29.38 5.87 57.40
C PRO A 9 -29.66 6.24 55.93
N LEU A 10 -29.44 7.51 55.60
CA LEU A 10 -29.38 8.03 54.24
C LEU A 10 -28.19 7.37 53.49
N ARG A 11 -28.49 6.65 52.40
CA ARG A 11 -27.49 6.18 51.44
C ARG A 11 -27.08 7.34 50.51
N PRO A 12 -25.78 7.59 50.28
CA PRO A 12 -25.34 8.54 49.28
C PRO A 12 -25.55 7.96 47.86
N PRO A 13 -25.89 8.79 46.85
CA PRO A 13 -25.96 8.34 45.47
C PRO A 13 -24.55 8.08 44.94
N VAL A 14 -24.32 6.84 44.49
CA VAL A 14 -23.13 6.46 43.71
C VAL A 14 -23.25 7.17 42.36
N ALA A 15 -22.53 8.28 42.21
CA ALA A 15 -22.39 8.97 40.94
C ALA A 15 -21.58 8.08 39.98
N LEU A 16 -22.29 7.45 39.05
CA LEU A 16 -21.74 6.68 37.95
C LEU A 16 -21.06 7.65 36.97
N LEU A 17 -19.76 7.88 37.16
CA LEU A 17 -18.92 8.66 36.26
C LEU A 17 -18.63 7.82 35.00
N CYS A 18 -19.57 7.78 34.06
CA CYS A 18 -19.32 7.28 32.70
C CYS A 18 -18.40 8.27 31.97
N VAL A 19 -17.08 8.13 32.18
CA VAL A 19 -16.08 8.73 31.30
C VAL A 19 -16.16 7.97 29.98
N LEU A 20 -17.01 8.46 29.08
CA LEU A 20 -16.91 8.17 27.65
C LEU A 20 -15.57 8.74 27.21
N ALA A 21 -14.54 7.89 27.23
CA ALA A 21 -13.34 8.10 26.44
C ALA A 21 -13.78 8.08 24.97
N LEU A 22 -14.22 9.24 24.48
CA LEU A 22 -14.36 9.55 23.06
C LEU A 22 -12.94 9.49 22.47
N GLY A 23 -12.50 8.27 22.21
CA GLY A 23 -11.15 7.96 21.76
C GLY A 23 -10.86 8.72 20.48
N CYS A 24 -9.98 9.71 20.56
CA CYS A 24 -9.34 10.37 19.43
C CYS A 24 -8.31 9.40 18.81
N GLY A 25 -8.77 8.24 18.35
CA GLY A 25 -7.96 7.29 17.60
C GLY A 25 -7.79 7.75 16.14
N PRO A 26 -6.75 7.25 15.44
CA PRO A 26 -6.60 7.50 14.02
C PRO A 26 -7.81 6.94 13.26
N THR A 27 -8.40 7.77 12.39
CA THR A 27 -9.55 7.39 11.56
C THR A 27 -9.22 7.61 10.08
N ILE A 28 -9.82 6.80 9.20
CA ILE A 28 -9.64 6.96 7.75
C ILE A 28 -10.39 8.20 7.29
N ARG A 29 -9.70 9.09 6.55
CA ARG A 29 -10.28 10.31 5.97
C ARG A 29 -11.01 10.00 4.67
N HIS A 30 -10.38 9.25 3.76
CA HIS A 30 -10.97 8.87 2.47
C HIS A 30 -11.20 7.37 2.45
N THR A 31 -12.46 6.94 2.38
CA THR A 31 -12.75 5.51 2.22
C THR A 31 -12.58 5.11 0.76
N LEU A 32 -11.69 4.15 0.52
CA LEU A 32 -11.50 3.49 -0.78
C LEU A 32 -11.91 2.02 -0.75
N ALA A 33 -12.64 1.60 0.30
CA ALA A 33 -12.98 0.19 0.53
C ALA A 33 -13.87 -0.42 -0.58
N THR A 34 -14.60 0.41 -1.32
CA THR A 34 -15.46 -0.02 -2.44
C THR A 34 -14.75 -0.06 -3.78
N ASN A 35 -13.55 0.51 -3.87
CA ASN A 35 -12.81 0.62 -5.12
C ASN A 35 -11.93 -0.62 -5.29
N ASP A 36 -11.93 -1.20 -6.48
CA ASP A 36 -10.98 -2.26 -6.79
C ASP A 36 -9.55 -1.70 -6.87
N GLN A 37 -8.55 -2.55 -6.60
CA GLN A 37 -7.14 -2.15 -6.62
C GLN A 37 -6.74 -1.53 -7.97
N ARG A 38 -7.25 -2.07 -9.08
CA ARG A 38 -6.88 -1.63 -10.43
C ARG A 38 -7.32 -0.19 -10.67
N HIS A 39 -8.51 0.16 -10.22
CA HIS A 39 -9.08 1.49 -10.31
C HIS A 39 -8.34 2.46 -9.38
N ILE A 40 -7.99 2.05 -8.15
CA ILE A 40 -7.16 2.86 -7.25
C ILE A 40 -5.83 3.25 -7.91
N THR A 41 -5.12 2.27 -8.49
CA THR A 41 -3.85 2.54 -9.18
C THR A 41 -4.08 3.36 -10.46
N TYR A 42 -4.99 2.95 -11.34
CA TYR A 42 -5.17 3.57 -12.66
C TYR A 42 -5.61 5.03 -12.57
N GLU A 43 -6.51 5.37 -11.65
CA GLU A 43 -6.90 6.75 -11.39
C GLU A 43 -5.90 7.51 -10.48
N ASP A 44 -4.84 6.84 -10.01
CA ASP A 44 -3.83 7.38 -9.09
C ASP A 44 -4.46 8.04 -7.85
N LEU A 45 -5.43 7.36 -7.23
CA LEU A 45 -6.18 7.89 -6.08
C LEU A 45 -5.30 8.10 -4.85
N CYS A 46 -4.16 7.41 -4.77
CA CYS A 46 -3.17 7.58 -3.71
C CYS A 46 -2.09 8.62 -4.05
N HIS A 47 -2.13 9.21 -5.25
CA HIS A 47 -1.18 10.18 -5.78
C HIS A 47 0.28 9.71 -5.72
N LEU A 48 0.54 8.47 -6.10
CA LEU A 48 1.85 7.81 -6.00
C LEU A 48 2.61 7.76 -7.33
N GLN A 49 1.98 8.03 -8.48
CA GLN A 49 2.65 7.93 -9.78
C GLN A 49 3.94 8.75 -9.84
N SER A 50 3.87 10.04 -9.50
CA SER A 50 5.04 10.93 -9.58
C SER A 50 6.20 10.49 -8.67
N TRP A 51 5.89 9.91 -7.51
CA TRP A 51 6.89 9.36 -6.60
C TRP A 51 7.51 8.07 -7.15
N TYR A 52 6.72 7.16 -7.72
CA TYR A 52 7.26 5.96 -8.38
C TYR A 52 8.09 6.29 -9.63
N ASP A 53 7.73 7.33 -10.36
CA ASP A 53 8.54 7.83 -11.48
C ASP A 53 9.90 8.35 -10.99
N HIS A 54 9.92 9.09 -9.86
CA HIS A 54 11.17 9.53 -9.24
C HIS A 54 12.03 8.36 -8.75
N ARG A 55 11.42 7.37 -8.07
CA ARG A 55 12.11 6.14 -7.63
C ARG A 55 12.71 5.38 -8.80
N THR A 56 11.97 5.26 -9.90
CA THR A 56 12.45 4.62 -11.12
C THR A 56 13.66 5.38 -11.68
N ALA A 57 13.54 6.70 -11.83
CA ALA A 57 14.62 7.55 -12.36
C ALA A 57 15.90 7.50 -11.51
N SER A 58 15.74 7.40 -10.19
CA SER A 58 16.84 7.29 -9.23
C SER A 58 17.35 5.87 -9.01
N HIS A 59 16.75 4.86 -9.67
CA HIS A 59 17.04 3.44 -9.45
C HIS A 59 16.96 3.05 -7.97
N ALA A 60 15.97 3.59 -7.25
CA ALA A 60 15.77 3.31 -5.85
C ALA A 60 15.49 1.80 -5.63
N PRO A 61 16.17 1.15 -4.67
CA PRO A 61 15.94 -0.27 -4.41
C PRO A 61 14.54 -0.52 -3.83
N PRO A 62 13.96 -1.72 -4.00
CA PRO A 62 12.70 -2.09 -3.37
C PRO A 62 12.81 -2.04 -1.84
N PHE A 63 11.67 -1.95 -1.16
CA PHE A 63 11.67 -1.95 0.30
C PHE A 63 12.26 -3.23 0.86
N ARG A 64 13.14 -3.09 1.85
CA ARG A 64 13.75 -4.25 2.50
C ARG A 64 12.72 -4.95 3.37
N VAL A 65 12.52 -6.23 3.11
CA VAL A 65 11.72 -7.13 3.95
C VAL A 65 12.52 -7.46 5.21
N VAL A 66 11.91 -7.25 6.39
CA VAL A 66 12.50 -7.61 7.70
C VAL A 66 12.09 -9.03 8.07
N ASP A 67 10.80 -9.31 7.93
CA ASP A 67 10.16 -10.60 8.10
C ASP A 67 8.98 -10.69 7.14
N GLU A 68 8.72 -11.88 6.61
CA GLU A 68 7.55 -12.15 5.79
C GLU A 68 7.23 -13.64 5.88
N GLN A 69 5.96 -13.96 6.05
CA GLN A 69 5.44 -15.33 5.97
C GLN A 69 4.13 -15.33 5.20
N SER A 70 3.87 -16.40 4.45
CA SER A 70 2.61 -16.61 3.75
C SER A 70 2.11 -18.04 3.87
N THR A 71 0.80 -18.21 3.74
CA THR A 71 0.12 -19.49 3.70
C THR A 71 -0.82 -19.52 2.50
N GLU A 72 -0.70 -20.55 1.67
CA GLU A 72 -1.59 -20.78 0.54
C GLU A 72 -2.99 -21.18 1.03
N THR A 73 -4.03 -20.62 0.42
CA THR A 73 -5.42 -20.97 0.71
C THR A 73 -6.01 -21.88 -0.38
N ALA A 74 -7.14 -22.51 -0.06
CA ALA A 74 -7.92 -23.25 -1.06
C ALA A 74 -8.62 -22.34 -2.08
N GLN A 75 -8.73 -21.03 -1.79
CA GLN A 75 -9.36 -20.07 -2.69
C GLN A 75 -8.49 -19.82 -3.91
N ARG A 76 -9.11 -19.67 -5.08
CA ARG A 76 -8.43 -19.38 -6.34
C ARG A 76 -9.01 -18.15 -7.01
N GLU A 77 -8.12 -17.27 -7.46
CA GLU A 77 -8.47 -16.04 -8.17
C GLU A 77 -7.65 -15.93 -9.46
N PRO A 78 -8.19 -15.26 -10.50
CA PRO A 78 -7.43 -14.99 -11.71
C PRO A 78 -6.27 -14.02 -11.40
N ASP A 79 -5.07 -14.39 -11.83
CA ASP A 79 -3.89 -13.53 -11.80
C ASP A 79 -3.94 -12.45 -12.89
N GLU A 80 -2.84 -11.71 -13.06
CA GLU A 80 -2.69 -10.65 -14.06
C GLU A 80 -2.88 -11.16 -15.50
N SER A 81 -2.58 -12.43 -15.75
CA SER A 81 -2.75 -13.11 -17.03
C SER A 81 -4.12 -13.80 -17.19
N GLY A 82 -5.00 -13.65 -16.20
CA GLY A 82 -6.31 -14.30 -16.18
C GLY A 82 -6.26 -15.78 -15.79
N ARG A 83 -5.11 -16.30 -15.35
CA ARG A 83 -4.96 -17.69 -14.94
C ARG A 83 -5.34 -17.85 -13.48
N LEU A 84 -6.15 -18.86 -13.16
CA LEU A 84 -6.54 -19.13 -11.78
C LEU A 84 -5.32 -19.58 -10.94
N ARG A 85 -4.93 -18.76 -9.97
CA ARG A 85 -3.88 -19.02 -8.98
C ARG A 85 -4.49 -19.15 -7.60
N HIS A 86 -3.80 -19.85 -6.71
CA HIS A 86 -4.17 -19.85 -5.30
C HIS A 86 -3.96 -18.46 -4.70
N VAL A 87 -4.89 -18.07 -3.83
CA VAL A 87 -4.73 -16.86 -3.02
C VAL A 87 -3.83 -17.23 -1.83
N GLU A 88 -2.77 -16.46 -1.62
CA GLU A 88 -1.94 -16.56 -0.43
C GLU A 88 -2.36 -15.50 0.59
N LEU A 89 -2.41 -15.88 1.86
CA LEU A 89 -2.52 -14.95 2.97
C LEU A 89 -1.13 -14.76 3.56
N GLY A 90 -0.63 -13.52 3.52
CA GLY A 90 0.68 -13.19 4.05
C GLY A 90 0.62 -12.14 5.16
N GLU A 91 1.69 -12.08 5.91
CA GLU A 91 2.03 -10.95 6.77
C GLU A 91 3.52 -10.69 6.72
N GLY A 92 3.91 -9.43 6.85
CA GLY A 92 5.31 -9.07 6.80
C GLY A 92 5.57 -7.65 7.24
N THR A 93 6.83 -7.41 7.58
CA THR A 93 7.34 -6.12 8.02
C THR A 93 8.31 -5.56 6.99
N TYR A 94 8.01 -4.36 6.49
CA TYR A 94 8.80 -3.68 5.46
C TYR A 94 9.51 -2.46 6.03
N LEU A 95 10.77 -2.28 5.65
CA LEU A 95 11.59 -1.17 6.12
C LEU A 95 11.63 -0.02 5.11
N ILE A 96 11.16 1.14 5.55
CA ILE A 96 11.28 2.41 4.84
C ILE A 96 12.50 3.16 5.39
N ALA A 97 13.63 3.00 4.69
CA ALA A 97 14.95 3.46 5.15
C ALA A 97 15.43 4.76 4.51
N SER A 98 14.98 5.13 3.30
CA SER A 98 15.41 6.36 2.66
C SER A 98 14.65 7.56 3.24
N ARG A 99 15.30 8.73 3.30
CA ARG A 99 14.63 9.96 3.80
C ARG A 99 13.45 10.34 2.91
N GLU A 100 13.60 10.18 1.60
CA GLU A 100 12.56 10.52 0.63
C GLU A 100 11.32 9.65 0.81
N ASP A 101 11.49 8.33 0.91
CA ASP A 101 10.36 7.42 1.12
C ASP A 101 9.68 7.69 2.47
N ARG A 102 10.46 8.00 3.53
CA ARG A 102 9.88 8.38 4.83
C ARG A 102 9.07 9.67 4.74
N LEU A 103 9.54 10.67 3.99
CA LEU A 103 8.80 11.91 3.76
C LEU A 103 7.51 11.65 2.99
N ARG A 104 7.57 10.87 1.90
CA ARG A 104 6.40 10.51 1.11
C ARG A 104 5.40 9.69 1.91
N PHE A 105 5.86 8.69 2.66
CA PHE A 105 5.02 7.87 3.52
C PHE A 105 4.33 8.71 4.60
N ASN A 106 5.06 9.62 5.25
CA ASN A 106 4.46 10.55 6.21
C ASN A 106 3.40 11.47 5.57
N GLN A 107 3.62 11.94 4.35
CA GLN A 107 2.62 12.73 3.61
C GLN A 107 1.38 11.89 3.29
N LEU A 108 1.58 10.64 2.84
CA LEU A 108 0.51 9.69 2.56
C LEU A 108 -0.34 9.41 3.80
N LEU A 109 0.29 9.11 4.94
CA LEU A 109 -0.47 8.90 6.18
C LEU A 109 -1.30 10.16 6.52
N ARG A 110 -0.72 11.35 6.41
CA ARG A 110 -1.43 12.61 6.71
C ARG A 110 -2.54 12.96 5.72
N SER A 111 -2.49 12.46 4.48
CA SER A 111 -3.58 12.64 3.51
C SER A 111 -4.73 11.68 3.79
N GLU A 112 -4.42 10.43 4.14
CA GLU A 112 -5.42 9.36 4.27
C GLU A 112 -6.01 9.18 5.67
N TYR A 113 -5.37 9.72 6.71
CA TYR A 113 -5.83 9.56 8.09
C TYR A 113 -6.03 10.91 8.79
N ASP A 114 -7.07 10.95 9.61
CA ASP A 114 -7.33 11.99 10.61
C ASP A 114 -6.82 11.54 11.98
N ASN A 115 -6.54 12.51 12.86
CA ASN A 115 -6.11 12.28 14.25
C ASN A 115 -4.90 11.35 14.39
N LEU A 116 -3.97 11.41 13.42
CA LEU A 116 -2.74 10.62 13.51
C LEU A 116 -1.94 11.01 14.75
N PRO A 117 -1.42 10.01 15.51
CA PRO A 117 -0.49 10.30 16.57
C PRO A 117 0.78 10.96 16.01
N SER A 118 1.45 11.74 16.84
CA SER A 118 2.75 12.30 16.48
C SER A 118 3.77 11.17 16.30
N MET A 119 4.15 10.90 15.05
CA MET A 119 5.12 9.87 14.68
C MET A 119 6.41 10.53 14.19
N ALA A 120 7.56 10.10 14.72
CA ALA A 120 8.88 10.61 14.32
C ALA A 120 9.37 9.99 13.00
N ILE A 121 8.51 9.92 11.97
CA ILE A 121 8.77 9.25 10.69
C ILE A 121 9.92 9.94 9.93
N THR A 122 9.97 11.26 9.94
CA THR A 122 10.91 12.05 9.12
C THR A 122 12.22 12.37 9.82
N GLY A 123 12.53 11.70 10.94
CA GLY A 123 13.77 11.91 11.70
C GLY A 123 15.03 11.61 10.86
N PRO A 124 16.16 12.28 11.14
CA PRO A 124 17.39 12.19 10.33
C PRO A 124 17.98 10.78 10.30
N GLU A 125 18.01 10.09 11.44
CA GLU A 125 18.52 8.71 11.58
C GLU A 125 17.39 7.66 11.67
N GLY A 126 16.14 8.09 11.43
CA GLY A 126 14.99 7.22 11.58
C GLY A 126 14.92 6.17 10.48
N SER A 127 14.46 4.97 10.83
CA SER A 127 13.85 4.04 9.88
C SER A 127 12.44 3.74 10.35
N VAL A 128 11.56 3.42 9.41
CA VAL A 128 10.15 3.15 9.72
C VAL A 128 9.89 1.71 9.32
N ARG A 129 9.36 0.93 10.26
CA ARG A 129 8.90 -0.43 9.98
C ARG A 129 7.39 -0.40 9.82
N VAL A 130 6.91 -0.96 8.73
CA VAL A 130 5.47 -1.05 8.46
C VAL A 130 5.13 -2.53 8.38
N HIS A 131 4.37 -3.00 9.36
CA HIS A 131 3.89 -4.36 9.42
C HIS A 131 2.44 -4.41 8.90
N VAL A 132 2.21 -5.29 7.94
CA VAL A 132 0.93 -5.42 7.23
C VAL A 132 0.58 -6.89 7.04
N SER A 133 -0.71 -7.19 7.02
CA SER A 133 -1.21 -8.44 6.46
C SER A 133 -1.75 -8.19 5.05
N PHE A 134 -1.53 -9.14 4.15
CA PHE A 134 -1.89 -8.98 2.74
C PHE A 134 -2.48 -10.26 2.13
N TRP A 135 -3.25 -10.08 1.06
CA TRP A 135 -3.59 -11.11 0.10
C TRP A 135 -2.64 -11.02 -1.08
N GLN A 136 -2.21 -12.16 -1.60
CA GLN A 136 -1.42 -12.23 -2.81
C GLN A 136 -2.07 -13.18 -3.81
N THR A 137 -2.08 -12.77 -5.08
CA THR A 137 -2.50 -13.62 -6.21
C THR A 137 -1.62 -13.28 -7.39
N GLY A 138 -0.78 -14.24 -7.81
CA GLY A 138 0.26 -13.94 -8.78
C GLY A 138 1.29 -12.98 -8.20
N THR A 139 1.56 -11.88 -8.89
CA THR A 139 2.49 -10.82 -8.44
C THR A 139 1.79 -9.69 -7.69
N ILE A 140 0.47 -9.59 -7.77
CA ILE A 140 -0.33 -8.57 -7.08
C ILE A 140 -0.44 -8.91 -5.59
N ARG A 141 -0.09 -7.93 -4.76
CA ARG A 141 -0.33 -7.90 -3.31
C ARG A 141 -1.34 -6.81 -2.95
N ARG A 142 -2.26 -7.12 -2.04
CA ARG A 142 -3.27 -6.19 -1.53
C ARG A 142 -3.31 -6.27 -0.01
N ILE A 143 -3.24 -5.15 0.70
CA ILE A 143 -3.36 -5.17 2.16
C ILE A 143 -4.78 -5.63 2.54
N ARG A 144 -4.86 -6.46 3.57
CA ARG A 144 -6.10 -6.96 4.13
C ARG A 144 -6.90 -5.83 4.77
N PRO A 145 -8.16 -5.58 4.37
CA PRO A 145 -8.96 -4.50 4.95
C PRO A 145 -9.41 -4.80 6.38
N ASP A 146 -9.39 -6.08 6.79
CA ASP A 146 -9.85 -6.57 8.09
C ASP A 146 -8.74 -6.67 9.15
N VAL A 147 -7.50 -6.32 8.80
CA VAL A 147 -6.35 -6.37 9.72
C VAL A 147 -5.65 -5.01 9.72
N ASP A 148 -5.50 -4.44 10.91
CA ASP A 148 -4.83 -3.16 11.10
C ASP A 148 -3.36 -3.18 10.64
N VAL A 149 -2.88 -2.01 10.22
CA VAL A 149 -1.48 -1.78 9.91
C VAL A 149 -0.75 -1.30 11.15
N THR A 150 0.43 -1.87 11.43
CA THR A 150 1.31 -1.36 12.48
C THR A 150 2.44 -0.54 11.86
N VAL A 151 2.62 0.69 12.34
CA VAL A 151 3.75 1.56 11.99
C VAL A 151 4.65 1.74 13.22
N GLU A 152 5.91 1.36 13.09
CA GLU A 152 6.93 1.60 14.11
C GLU A 152 7.93 2.64 13.63
N ALA A 153 8.09 3.71 14.40
CA ALA A 153 9.05 4.77 14.12
C ALA A 153 9.71 5.22 15.43
N ASN A 154 11.05 5.22 15.45
CA ASN A 154 11.85 5.65 16.61
C ASN A 154 11.43 4.97 17.93
N GLY A 155 11.22 3.65 17.90
CA GLY A 155 10.82 2.84 19.06
C GLY A 155 9.37 3.02 19.52
N SER A 156 8.60 3.91 18.88
CA SER A 156 7.16 4.04 19.12
C SER A 156 6.38 3.19 18.12
N ARG A 157 5.39 2.44 18.62
CA ARG A 157 4.51 1.59 17.81
C ARG A 157 3.11 2.18 17.76
N HIS A 158 2.56 2.30 16.57
CA HIS A 158 1.23 2.85 16.31
C HIS A 158 0.42 1.86 15.47
N VAL A 159 -0.83 1.63 15.87
CA VAL A 159 -1.78 0.80 15.12
C VAL A 159 -2.73 1.73 14.39
N LEU A 160 -2.86 1.52 13.07
CA LEU A 160 -3.69 2.32 12.18
C LEU A 160 -4.71 1.39 11.50
N PRO A 161 -5.95 1.86 11.27
CA PRO A 161 -6.89 1.14 10.43
C PRO A 161 -6.28 0.81 9.07
N SER A 162 -6.59 -0.35 8.52
CA SER A 162 -6.11 -0.73 7.18
C SER A 162 -6.55 0.26 6.11
N HIS A 163 -5.63 0.66 5.24
CA HIS A 163 -5.93 1.55 4.11
C HIS A 163 -5.20 1.08 2.84
N PRO A 164 -5.89 0.96 1.69
CA PRO A 164 -5.29 0.42 0.48
C PRO A 164 -4.10 1.24 -0.03
N CYS A 165 -4.06 2.56 0.21
CA CYS A 165 -2.92 3.37 -0.18
C CYS A 165 -1.61 3.03 0.53
N VAL A 166 -1.66 2.44 1.74
CA VAL A 166 -0.46 1.89 2.37
C VAL A 166 0.06 0.70 1.58
N GLY A 167 -0.83 -0.13 1.05
CA GLY A 167 -0.50 -1.26 0.18
C GLY A 167 0.04 -0.82 -1.15
N GLU A 168 -0.60 0.16 -1.77
CA GLU A 168 -0.12 0.80 -3.01
C GLU A 168 1.26 1.42 -2.82
N PHE A 169 1.56 2.00 -1.65
CA PHE A 169 2.88 2.53 -1.36
C PHE A 169 3.94 1.44 -1.23
N LEU A 170 3.62 0.31 -0.59
CA LEU A 170 4.59 -0.77 -0.35
C LEU A 170 4.77 -1.71 -1.55
N PHE A 171 3.70 -1.95 -2.32
CA PHE A 171 3.63 -3.01 -3.34
C PHE A 171 3.29 -2.50 -4.74
N GLY A 172 3.01 -1.20 -4.91
CA GLY A 172 2.48 -0.65 -6.15
C GLY A 172 3.48 -0.51 -7.29
N GLU A 173 4.78 -0.74 -7.08
CA GLU A 173 5.84 -0.45 -8.07
C GLU A 173 5.52 -1.00 -9.48
N GLN A 174 5.18 -2.27 -9.57
CA GLN A 174 4.84 -2.92 -10.84
C GLN A 174 3.53 -2.35 -11.43
N ALA A 175 2.53 -2.08 -10.59
CA ALA A 175 1.23 -1.56 -11.01
C ALA A 175 1.35 -0.11 -11.55
N TYR A 176 2.14 0.74 -10.90
CA TYR A 176 2.43 2.11 -11.37
C TYR A 176 3.33 2.14 -12.60
N ALA A 177 4.25 1.18 -12.75
CA ALA A 177 5.01 1.02 -13.98
C ALA A 177 4.09 0.63 -15.15
N MET A 178 3.18 -0.32 -14.94
CA MET A 178 2.18 -0.71 -15.95
C MET A 178 1.27 0.47 -16.31
N ARG A 179 0.78 1.22 -15.32
CA ARG A 179 -0.02 2.43 -15.55
C ARG A 179 0.70 3.44 -16.43
N ARG A 180 1.95 3.77 -16.12
CA ARG A 180 2.78 4.67 -16.94
C ARG A 180 2.83 4.19 -18.38
N ASN A 181 3.16 2.92 -18.59
CA ASN A 181 3.29 2.34 -19.94
C ASN A 181 1.98 2.40 -20.72
N VAL A 182 0.83 2.13 -20.08
CA VAL A 182 -0.49 2.24 -20.72
C VAL A 182 -0.80 3.68 -21.13
N LEU A 183 -0.61 4.64 -20.22
CA LEU A 183 -0.89 6.06 -20.51
C LEU A 183 0.06 6.63 -21.57
N GLU A 184 1.32 6.24 -21.56
CA GLU A 184 2.28 6.60 -22.60
C GLU A 184 1.88 6.01 -23.96
N ALA A 185 1.42 4.76 -23.99
CA ALA A 185 0.95 4.14 -25.21
C ALA A 185 -0.32 4.80 -25.76
N GLU A 186 -1.26 5.19 -24.91
CA GLU A 186 -2.44 5.95 -25.32
C GLU A 186 -2.06 7.30 -25.91
N ARG A 187 -1.12 8.02 -25.27
CA ARG A 187 -0.62 9.31 -25.80
C ARG A 187 0.12 9.14 -27.14
N ALA A 188 0.92 8.10 -27.30
CA ALA A 188 1.61 7.80 -28.56
C ALA A 188 0.61 7.51 -29.68
N ARG A 189 -0.41 6.67 -29.43
CA ARG A 189 -1.49 6.42 -30.39
C ARG A 189 -2.24 7.69 -30.77
N ALA A 190 -2.52 8.58 -29.80
CA ALA A 190 -3.16 9.86 -30.07
C ALA A 190 -2.32 10.78 -30.98
N ARG A 191 -1.00 10.60 -31.01
CA ARG A 191 -0.08 11.29 -31.94
C ARG A 191 0.15 10.54 -33.25
N GLY A 192 -0.44 9.36 -33.45
CA GLY A 192 -0.20 8.50 -34.62
C GLY A 192 1.12 7.73 -34.58
N GLU A 193 1.75 7.61 -33.40
CA GLU A 193 3.00 6.88 -33.19
C GLU A 193 2.74 5.43 -32.78
N ILE A 194 3.68 4.52 -33.10
CA ILE A 194 3.70 3.16 -32.55
C ILE A 194 4.25 3.24 -31.11
N PRO A 195 3.49 2.82 -30.08
CA PRO A 195 3.99 2.91 -28.71
C PRO A 195 5.24 2.08 -28.46
N ALA A 196 6.20 2.66 -27.73
CA ALA A 196 7.45 1.99 -27.36
C ALA A 196 7.22 0.66 -26.63
N ALA A 197 6.14 0.56 -25.84
CA ALA A 197 5.76 -0.67 -25.14
C ALA A 197 5.49 -1.87 -26.08
N TYR A 198 5.22 -1.64 -27.38
CA TYR A 198 5.02 -2.69 -28.38
C TYR A 198 6.27 -3.04 -29.17
N LEU A 199 7.32 -2.21 -29.09
CA LEU A 199 8.53 -2.41 -29.89
C LEU A 199 9.44 -3.49 -29.30
N GLY A 200 9.19 -3.92 -28.05
CA GLY A 200 10.05 -4.86 -27.33
C GLY A 200 11.48 -4.34 -27.19
N ASP A 201 12.31 -5.01 -26.41
CA ASP A 201 13.76 -4.87 -26.57
C ASP A 201 14.15 -5.51 -27.90
N ALA A 202 13.82 -4.87 -29.03
CA ALA A 202 14.46 -5.14 -30.29
C ALA A 202 15.89 -4.61 -30.19
N SER A 203 16.73 -5.34 -29.47
CA SER A 203 18.16 -5.31 -29.75
C SER A 203 18.28 -5.63 -31.23
N VAL A 204 18.69 -4.63 -32.00
CA VAL A 204 19.09 -4.74 -33.39
C VAL A 204 20.33 -5.63 -33.41
N GLY A 205 20.12 -6.93 -33.36
CA GLY A 205 21.09 -7.97 -33.62
C GLY A 205 20.45 -8.88 -34.64
N ASP A 206 21.10 -9.04 -35.79
CA ASP A 206 20.76 -10.00 -36.83
C ASP A 206 19.63 -9.62 -37.81
N VAL A 207 19.84 -8.55 -38.57
CA VAL A 207 19.40 -8.49 -39.97
C VAL A 207 20.58 -8.08 -40.85
N THR A 208 21.61 -8.91 -40.89
CA THR A 208 22.61 -8.93 -41.97
C THR A 208 22.76 -10.37 -42.41
N ASP A 209 21.84 -10.84 -43.26
CA ASP A 209 22.11 -11.86 -44.28
C ASP A 209 20.86 -12.05 -45.17
N ALA A 210 20.61 -11.03 -45.99
CA ALA A 210 19.73 -11.16 -47.15
C ALA A 210 20.22 -10.21 -48.25
N ALA A 211 21.43 -10.42 -48.75
CA ALA A 211 21.89 -9.75 -49.95
C ALA A 211 22.94 -10.57 -50.71
N VAL A 212 22.49 -11.12 -51.84
CA VAL A 212 23.23 -11.33 -53.10
C VAL A 212 24.18 -12.54 -53.17
N ALA A 213 23.70 -13.61 -53.80
CA ALA A 213 24.47 -14.33 -54.81
C ALA A 213 23.52 -15.11 -55.74
N GLY A 214 22.86 -14.37 -56.63
CA GLY A 214 22.53 -14.92 -57.94
C GLY A 214 23.58 -14.41 -58.91
N ASP A 215 24.42 -15.30 -59.43
CA ASP A 215 24.69 -15.34 -60.87
C ASP A 215 25.30 -16.68 -61.26
N ALA A 216 24.72 -17.27 -62.30
CA ALA A 216 25.22 -18.43 -63.03
C ALA A 216 26.38 -17.98 -63.95
N PRO A 217 27.19 -18.89 -64.54
CA PRO A 217 26.71 -19.88 -65.51
C PRO A 217 27.03 -21.35 -65.17
#